data_AF-A0A7Y2EJJ8-F1
#
_entry.id   AF-A0A7Y2EJJ8-F1
#
_cell.length_a   1.000
_cell.length_b   1.000
_cell.length_c   1.000
_cell.angle_alpha   90.00
_cell.angle_beta   90.00
_cell.angle_gamma   90.00
#
_symmetry.space_group_name_H-M   'P 1'
#
loop_
_entity.id
_entity.type
_entity.pdbx_description
1 polymer ?
#
loop_
_entity_poly.entity_id
_entity_poly.type
_entity_poly.pdbx_seq_one_letter_code
_entity_poly.pdbx_strand_id
1 'polypeptide(L)'
;MNGIHRLVLLCFFLYGSFSQAQHEVQIDGRLQPLLNDFFKYCESYGIDYHEKLFQLKEIDIVNNLPLEEKNTVLGVVLRDDSGKAERIVINWAASIDPEILKVVAFHEFAHHFLDYKHTCQDCDEIMAV
;
A
#
# COMPACT_ATOMS: atom_id res chain seq x y z
N MET A 1 5.36 57.55 -0.19
CA MET A 1 4.70 56.35 -0.75
C MET A 1 5.42 55.06 -0.32
N ASN A 2 5.80 54.91 0.96
CA ASN A 2 6.73 53.84 1.38
C ASN A 2 6.10 52.75 2.26
N GLY A 3 4.83 52.92 2.67
CA GLY A 3 4.12 51.97 3.54
C GLY A 3 3.43 50.82 2.77
N ILE A 4 2.95 51.11 1.56
CA ILE A 4 2.14 50.16 0.76
C ILE A 4 3.01 49.01 0.24
N HIS A 5 4.25 49.29 -0.19
CA HIS A 5 5.19 48.26 -0.65
C HIS A 5 5.63 47.30 0.45
N ARG A 6 5.72 47.76 1.72
CA ARG A 6 6.03 46.89 2.86
C ARG A 6 4.87 45.96 3.22
N LEU A 7 3.63 46.40 3.01
CA LEU A 7 2.43 45.60 3.27
C LEU A 7 2.26 44.48 2.23
N VAL A 8 2.53 44.77 0.95
CA VAL A 8 2.41 43.80 -0.15
C VAL A 8 3.45 42.67 -0.03
N LEU A 9 4.67 42.99 0.42
CA LEU A 9 5.70 41.97 0.65
C LEU A 9 5.36 41.03 1.82
N LEU A 10 4.64 41.52 2.84
CA LEU A 10 4.20 40.72 3.98
C LEU A 10 3.09 39.74 3.59
N CYS A 11 2.19 40.12 2.67
CA CYS A 11 1.13 39.25 2.18
C CYS A 11 1.64 38.10 1.32
N PHE A 12 2.77 38.26 0.61
CA PHE A 12 3.35 37.20 -0.20
C PHE A 12 3.97 36.06 0.63
N PHE A 13 4.43 36.34 1.85
CA PHE A 13 5.00 35.32 2.75
C PHE A 13 3.95 34.44 3.42
N LEU A 14 2.68 34.85 3.49
CA LEU A 14 1.62 34.11 4.17
C LEU A 14 0.97 33.01 3.31
N TYR A 15 1.23 32.97 2.00
CA TYR A 15 0.69 31.94 1.10
C TYR A 15 1.62 30.75 0.87
N GLY A 16 2.85 30.78 1.41
CA GLY A 16 3.92 29.85 1.02
C GLY A 16 4.08 28.59 1.87
N SER A 17 3.14 28.20 2.74
CA SER A 17 3.40 27.11 3.69
C SER A 17 2.21 26.19 3.97
N PHE A 18 1.55 25.71 2.92
CA PHE A 18 0.83 24.43 3.00
C PHE A 18 1.78 23.32 2.58
N SER A 19 2.80 23.05 3.41
CA SER A 19 3.49 21.76 3.35
C SER A 19 2.51 20.71 3.87
N GLN A 20 1.83 20.00 2.97
CA GLN A 20 1.19 18.74 3.32
C GLN A 20 2.33 17.82 3.80
N ALA A 21 2.31 17.43 5.08
CA ALA A 21 3.24 16.45 5.58
C ALA A 21 3.12 15.20 4.71
N GLN A 22 4.24 14.71 4.19
CA GLN A 22 4.28 13.49 3.39
C GLN A 22 3.69 12.37 4.25
N HIS A 23 2.58 11.78 3.80
CA HIS A 23 1.97 10.66 4.48
C HIS A 23 2.93 9.47 4.38
N GLU A 24 3.52 9.07 5.50
CA GLU A 24 4.39 7.92 5.59
C GLU A 24 3.54 6.65 5.71
N VAL A 25 3.68 5.76 4.74
CA VAL A 25 3.06 4.43 4.76
C VAL A 25 3.72 3.61 5.86
N GLN A 26 2.94 3.09 6.80
CA GLN A 26 3.45 2.18 7.82
C GLN A 26 3.68 0.80 7.21
N ILE A 27 4.87 0.23 7.35
CA ILE A 27 5.23 -1.05 6.75
C ILE A 27 5.83 -1.97 7.82
N ASP A 28 5.29 -3.17 7.98
CA ASP A 28 5.90 -4.20 8.84
C ASP A 28 7.32 -4.50 8.36
N GLY A 29 8.29 -4.47 9.27
CA GLY A 29 9.71 -4.64 8.93
C GLY A 29 10.05 -5.97 8.24
N ARG A 30 9.22 -7.01 8.40
CA ARG A 30 9.36 -8.30 7.71
C ARG A 30 8.90 -8.21 6.25
N LEU A 31 7.95 -7.34 5.94
CA LEU A 31 7.44 -7.11 4.59
C LEU A 31 8.30 -6.12 3.80
N GLN A 32 8.98 -5.19 4.48
CA GLN A 32 9.86 -4.21 3.84
C GLN A 32 10.87 -4.81 2.84
N PRO A 33 11.66 -5.86 3.15
CA PRO A 33 12.59 -6.43 2.17
C PRO A 33 11.86 -7.05 0.97
N LEU A 34 10.69 -7.66 1.19
CA LEU A 34 9.88 -8.26 0.11
C LEU A 34 9.31 -7.18 -0.81
N LEU A 35 8.83 -6.07 -0.25
CA LEU A 35 8.33 -4.93 -1.00
C LEU A 35 9.46 -4.29 -1.82
N ASN A 36 10.65 -4.13 -1.23
CA ASN A 36 11.83 -3.62 -1.95
C ASN A 36 12.19 -4.52 -3.14
N ASP A 37 12.14 -5.85 -2.96
CA ASP A 37 12.40 -6.79 -4.05
C ASP A 37 11.32 -6.74 -5.13
N PHE A 38 10.05 -6.60 -4.75
CA PHE A 38 8.95 -6.39 -5.68
C PHE A 38 9.12 -5.10 -6.50
N PHE A 39 9.55 -4.01 -5.87
CA PHE A 39 9.81 -2.74 -6.56
C PHE A 39 10.99 -2.83 -7.53
N LYS A 40 12.05 -3.59 -7.22
CA LYS A 40 13.13 -3.86 -8.20
C LYS A 40 12.58 -4.54 -9.47
N TYR A 41 11.63 -5.45 -9.34
CA TYR A 41 10.95 -6.02 -10.51
C TYR A 41 10.17 -4.96 -11.26
N CYS A 42 9.36 -4.15 -10.57
CA CYS A 42 8.62 -3.05 -11.20
C CYS A 42 9.55 -2.11 -11.98
N GLU A 43 10.67 -1.70 -11.39
CA GLU A 43 11.70 -0.88 -12.04
C GLU A 43 12.27 -1.57 -13.29
N SER A 44 12.58 -2.86 -13.22
CA SER A 44 13.09 -3.63 -14.35
C SER A 44 12.14 -3.68 -15.56
N TYR A 45 10.83 -3.55 -15.31
CA TYR A 45 9.78 -3.54 -16.33
C TYR A 45 9.26 -2.12 -16.64
N GLY A 46 9.83 -1.08 -16.03
CA GLY A 46 9.39 0.31 -16.20
C GLY A 46 7.98 0.60 -15.66
N ILE A 47 7.56 -0.13 -14.62
CA ILE A 47 6.27 0.03 -13.95
C ILE A 47 6.42 1.01 -12.79
N ASP A 48 5.68 2.12 -12.82
CA ASP A 48 5.66 3.06 -11.71
C ASP A 48 4.75 2.57 -10.57
N TYR A 49 5.27 2.57 -9.36
CA TYR A 49 4.61 2.10 -8.14
C TYR A 49 4.48 3.19 -7.08
N HIS A 50 5.16 4.33 -7.22
CA HIS A 50 5.27 5.34 -6.16
C HIS A 50 3.91 5.95 -5.81
N GLU A 51 3.13 6.35 -6.82
CA GLU A 51 1.80 6.91 -6.61
C GLU A 51 0.91 5.94 -5.82
N LYS A 52 0.94 4.66 -6.20
CA LYS A 52 0.15 3.60 -5.55
C LYS A 52 0.65 3.31 -4.14
N LEU A 53 1.94 3.41 -3.88
CA LEU A 53 2.48 3.24 -2.52
C LEU A 53 1.87 4.28 -1.59
N PHE A 54 1.89 5.56 -1.99
CA PHE A 54 1.34 6.66 -1.18
C PHE A 54 -0.19 6.69 -1.07
N GLN A 55 -0.91 5.79 -1.77
CA GLN A 55 -2.34 5.58 -1.54
C GLN A 55 -2.62 4.77 -0.29
N LEU A 56 -1.66 3.93 0.13
CA LEU A 56 -1.79 3.08 1.30
C LEU A 56 -1.47 3.86 2.58
N LYS A 57 -2.15 3.49 3.65
CA LYS A 57 -1.80 3.87 5.02
C LYS A 57 -0.87 2.84 5.65
N GLU A 58 -1.06 1.57 5.31
CA GLU A 58 -0.40 0.47 6.00
C GLU A 58 -0.19 -0.77 5.11
N ILE A 59 0.94 -1.45 5.34
CA ILE A 59 1.26 -2.79 4.84
C ILE A 59 1.73 -3.63 6.04
N ASP A 60 0.88 -4.52 6.55
CA ASP A 60 1.11 -5.15 7.87
C ASP A 60 0.77 -6.65 7.93
N ILE A 61 1.33 -7.33 8.92
CA ILE A 61 1.00 -8.72 9.27
C ILE A 61 0.05 -8.71 10.47
N VAL A 62 -1.16 -9.22 10.27
CA VAL A 62 -2.26 -9.14 11.23
C VAL A 62 -2.70 -10.51 11.75
N ASN A 63 -3.28 -10.52 12.95
CA ASN A 63 -3.71 -11.74 13.66
C ASN A 63 -5.22 -12.04 13.55
N ASN A 64 -5.97 -11.23 12.79
CA ASN A 64 -7.43 -11.23 12.78
C ASN A 64 -8.05 -11.60 11.42
N LEU A 65 -7.24 -12.02 10.45
CA LEU A 65 -7.75 -12.62 9.22
C LEU A 65 -8.20 -14.06 9.49
N PRO A 66 -9.33 -14.50 8.88
CA PRO A 66 -9.90 -15.81 9.16
C PRO A 66 -9.00 -16.94 8.65
N LEU A 67 -8.98 -18.04 9.42
CA LEU A 67 -8.17 -19.25 9.19
C LEU A 67 -9.03 -20.52 9.29
N GLU A 68 -10.32 -20.39 9.02
CA GLU A 68 -11.27 -21.49 9.08
C GLU A 68 -11.21 -22.31 7.78
N GLU A 69 -11.49 -23.61 7.84
CA GLU A 69 -11.35 -24.57 6.74
C GLU A 69 -12.05 -24.16 5.41
N LYS A 70 -13.06 -23.28 5.48
CA LYS A 70 -13.84 -22.82 4.32
C LYS A 70 -13.86 -21.31 4.14
N ASN A 71 -12.99 -20.60 4.86
CA ASN A 71 -12.94 -19.15 4.91
C ASN A 71 -11.52 -18.74 5.33
N THR A 72 -10.52 -19.20 4.57
CA THR A 72 -9.13 -18.87 4.89
C THR A 72 -8.68 -17.70 4.04
N VAL A 73 -8.21 -16.63 4.69
CA VAL A 73 -7.66 -15.47 4.00
C VAL A 73 -6.21 -15.28 4.46
N LEU A 74 -5.27 -15.51 3.54
CA LEU A 74 -3.84 -15.36 3.81
C LEU A 74 -3.32 -13.95 3.54
N GLY A 75 -3.98 -13.21 2.65
CA GLY A 75 -3.67 -11.82 2.33
C GLY A 75 -4.91 -11.15 1.75
N VAL A 76 -5.00 -9.82 1.89
CA VAL A 76 -6.04 -9.03 1.22
C VAL A 76 -5.64 -7.56 1.15
N VAL A 77 -6.01 -6.91 0.04
CA VAL A 77 -6.04 -5.44 -0.08
C VAL A 77 -7.37 -4.91 0.48
N LEU A 78 -7.30 -4.25 1.63
CA LEU A 78 -8.46 -3.59 2.25
C LEU A 78 -8.69 -2.23 1.62
N ARG A 79 -9.97 -1.91 1.42
CA ARG A 79 -10.44 -0.68 0.81
C ARG A 79 -11.27 0.11 1.80
N ASP A 80 -11.20 1.44 1.70
CA ASP A 80 -12.04 2.34 2.47
C ASP A 80 -13.49 2.35 1.96
N ASP A 81 -14.35 3.12 2.64
CA ASP A 81 -15.77 3.28 2.28
C ASP A 81 -15.99 3.84 0.87
N SER A 82 -14.97 4.45 0.26
CA SER A 82 -14.99 4.97 -1.11
C SER A 82 -14.48 3.96 -2.16
N GLY A 83 -14.06 2.76 -1.72
CA GLY A 83 -13.50 1.72 -2.56
C GLY A 83 -12.01 1.92 -2.89
N LYS A 84 -11.35 2.92 -2.30
CA LYS A 84 -9.93 3.17 -2.51
C LYS A 84 -9.10 2.21 -1.65
N ALA A 85 -8.05 1.62 -2.24
CA ALA A 85 -7.12 0.79 -1.50
C ALA A 85 -6.45 1.63 -0.40
N GLU A 86 -6.48 1.11 0.82
CA GLU A 86 -6.00 1.79 2.01
C GLU A 86 -4.96 0.96 2.76
N ARG A 87 -5.11 -0.37 2.79
CA ARG A 87 -4.18 -1.24 3.52
C ARG A 87 -3.92 -2.52 2.76
N ILE A 88 -2.72 -3.05 2.87
CA ILE A 88 -2.41 -4.43 2.51
C ILE A 88 -2.17 -5.18 3.81
N VAL A 89 -2.95 -6.23 4.05
CA VAL A 89 -2.80 -7.02 5.28
C VAL A 89 -2.51 -8.47 4.93
N ILE A 90 -1.56 -9.07 5.63
CA ILE A 90 -1.15 -10.45 5.48
C ILE A 90 -1.43 -11.19 6.78
N ASN A 91 -1.95 -12.40 6.68
CA ASN A 91 -2.25 -13.22 7.83
C ASN A 91 -0.95 -13.66 8.50
N TRP A 92 -0.87 -13.57 9.83
CA TRP A 92 0.27 -14.05 10.61
C TRP A 92 0.67 -15.49 10.29
N ALA A 93 -0.28 -16.34 9.93
CA ALA A 93 -0.03 -17.73 9.56
C ALA A 93 0.90 -17.84 8.33
N ALA A 94 0.84 -16.90 7.39
CA ALA A 94 1.75 -16.85 6.24
C ALA A 94 3.20 -16.56 6.66
N SER A 95 3.42 -15.97 7.84
CA SER A 95 4.75 -15.65 8.37
C SER A 95 5.45 -16.83 9.05
N ILE A 96 4.81 -18.01 9.12
CA ILE A 96 5.43 -19.22 9.69
C ILE A 96 6.60 -19.68 8.82
N ASP A 97 6.49 -19.50 7.49
CA ASP A 97 7.53 -19.84 6.52
C ASP A 97 7.85 -18.61 5.64
N PRO A 98 9.13 -18.22 5.51
CA PRO A 98 9.51 -17.05 4.72
C PRO A 98 9.11 -17.11 3.23
N GLU A 99 9.09 -18.29 2.62
CA GLU A 99 8.69 -18.44 1.22
C GLU A 99 7.17 -18.32 1.07
N ILE A 100 6.39 -18.85 2.02
CA ILE A 100 4.93 -18.62 2.05
C ILE A 100 4.65 -17.13 2.20
N LEU A 101 5.33 -16.46 3.13
CA LEU A 101 5.18 -15.01 3.34
C LEU A 101 5.47 -14.24 2.06
N LYS A 102 6.56 -14.60 1.36
CA LYS A 102 6.94 -13.98 0.10
C LYS A 102 5.89 -14.17 -0.99
N VAL A 103 5.38 -15.38 -1.19
CA VAL A 103 4.36 -15.67 -2.21
C VAL A 103 3.09 -14.87 -1.95
N VAL A 104 2.58 -14.90 -0.71
CA VAL A 104 1.37 -14.17 -0.33
C VAL A 104 1.57 -12.65 -0.44
N ALA A 105 2.71 -12.14 0.03
CA ALA A 105 3.02 -10.72 -0.10
C ALA A 105 3.08 -10.28 -1.56
N PHE A 106 3.80 -11.01 -2.41
CA PHE A 106 3.92 -10.70 -3.84
C PHE A 106 2.57 -10.75 -4.55
N HIS A 107 1.70 -11.68 -4.17
CA HIS A 107 0.34 -11.77 -4.69
C HIS A 107 -0.47 -10.49 -4.38
N GLU A 108 -0.50 -10.05 -3.12
CA GLU A 108 -1.20 -8.81 -2.76
C GLU A 108 -0.55 -7.55 -3.35
N PHE A 109 0.78 -7.54 -3.45
CA PHE A 109 1.50 -6.46 -4.13
C PHE A 109 1.10 -6.39 -5.61
N ALA A 110 0.95 -7.52 -6.29
CA ALA A 110 0.49 -7.54 -7.67
C ALA A 110 -0.94 -6.98 -7.80
N HIS A 111 -1.84 -7.35 -6.89
CA HIS A 111 -3.21 -6.80 -6.86
C HIS A 111 -3.24 -5.29 -6.78
N HIS A 112 -2.41 -4.71 -5.92
CA HIS A 112 -2.38 -3.26 -5.74
C HIS A 112 -1.54 -2.55 -6.80
N PHE A 113 -0.26 -2.88 -6.91
CA PHE A 113 0.71 -2.14 -7.72
C PHE A 113 0.55 -2.38 -9.22
N LEU A 114 0.12 -3.58 -9.63
CA LEU A 114 -0.01 -3.93 -11.06
C LEU A 114 -1.46 -3.84 -11.56
N ASP A 115 -2.41 -3.43 -10.71
CA ASP A 115 -3.85 -3.55 -10.97
C ASP A 115 -4.24 -4.95 -11.44
N TYR A 116 -3.52 -5.96 -10.95
CA TYR A 116 -3.76 -7.33 -11.36
C TYR A 116 -5.13 -7.74 -10.84
N LYS A 117 -6.07 -8.01 -11.74
CA LYS A 117 -7.41 -8.48 -11.38
C LYS A 117 -7.47 -9.97 -11.65
N HIS A 118 -7.66 -10.76 -10.61
CA HIS A 118 -8.22 -12.09 -10.77
C HIS A 118 -9.73 -11.91 -10.93
N THR A 119 -10.25 -12.04 -12.14
CA THR A 119 -11.67 -12.36 -12.30
C THR A 119 -11.86 -13.79 -11.84
N CYS A 120 -12.20 -13.97 -10.58
CA CYS A 120 -12.76 -15.22 -10.11
C CYS A 120 -14.24 -15.25 -10.53
N GLN A 121 -14.59 -16.06 -11.52
CA GLN A 121 -15.98 -16.16 -11.98
C GLN A 121 -16.84 -17.07 -11.09
N ASP A 122 -16.26 -17.81 -10.13
CA ASP A 122 -16.98 -18.82 -9.34
C ASP A 122 -16.51 -19.03 -7.87
N CYS A 123 -15.54 -18.30 -7.30
CA CYS A 123 -14.97 -18.66 -5.99
C CYS A 123 -14.80 -17.49 -5.02
N ASP A 124 -15.37 -17.63 -3.82
CA ASP A 124 -15.15 -16.86 -2.58
C ASP A 124 -13.74 -17.05 -2.00
N GLU A 125 -12.68 -17.06 -2.81
CA GLU A 125 -11.28 -17.11 -2.35
C GLU A 125 -10.37 -16.76 -3.53
N ILE A 126 -9.40 -15.85 -3.33
CA ILE A 126 -8.32 -15.67 -4.30
C ILE A 126 -7.11 -16.44 -3.79
N MET A 127 -6.76 -17.47 -4.54
CA MET A 127 -5.54 -18.25 -4.37
C MET A 127 -4.40 -17.60 -5.16
N ALA A 128 -3.26 -17.43 -4.51
CA ALA A 128 -1.98 -17.37 -5.20
C ALA A 128 -1.83 -18.64 -6.06
N VAL A 129 -1.48 -18.49 -7.34
CA VAL A 129 -1.17 -19.61 -8.25
C VAL A 129 0.28 -20.04 -8.05
#